data_AF-A0A3D0D9Z9-F1
#
_entry.id   AF-A0A3D0D9Z9-F1
#
_cell.length_a   1.000
_cell.length_b   1.000
_cell.length_c   1.000
_cell.angle_alpha   90.00
_cell.angle_beta   90.00
_cell.angle_gamma   90.00
#
_symmetry.space_group_name_H-M   'P 1'
#
loop_
_entity.id
_entity.type
_entity.pdbx_description
1 polymer ?
#
loop_
_entity_poly.entity_id
_entity_poly.type
_entity_poly.pdbx_seq_one_letter_code
_entity_poly.pdbx_strand_id
1 'polypeptide(L)'
;GPLTLPVTRLVAAGAAIVVTAGLYFFLYRTPPGKTIRAVANNRTAAELMGIPSNRVLALSFGLGTMLATVAGGLIATFFPFTILSGGTYELKSFVISVLGGLGNPLGALLGGLVLGGLEGFIPVFLPVTWVPVIEFGLFVLILLVRPSGLFGGRE
;
A
#
# COMPACT_ATOMS: atom_id res chain seq x y z
N GLY A 1 -17.90 14.07 -23.76
CA GLY A 1 -16.70 13.65 -24.51
C GLY A 1 -16.58 12.15 -24.44
N PRO A 2 -15.96 11.46 -25.42
CA PRO A 2 -15.85 10.01 -25.35
C PRO A 2 -15.12 9.67 -24.06
N LEU A 3 -15.77 8.90 -23.19
CA LEU A 3 -15.13 8.32 -22.01
C LEU A 3 -14.10 7.34 -22.54
N THR A 4 -12.90 7.83 -22.86
CA THR A 4 -11.74 6.98 -23.11
C THR A 4 -11.38 6.41 -21.75
N LEU A 5 -12.04 5.32 -21.34
CA LEU A 5 -11.57 4.47 -20.26
C LEU A 5 -10.34 3.77 -20.83
N PRO A 6 -9.12 4.21 -20.50
CA PRO A 6 -7.96 3.58 -21.07
C PRO A 6 -7.92 2.17 -20.49
N VAL A 7 -7.97 1.16 -21.36
CA VAL A 7 -7.95 -0.27 -21.01
C VAL A 7 -6.82 -0.56 -20.01
N THR A 8 -5.71 0.15 -20.20
CA THR A 8 -4.57 0.16 -19.31
C THR A 8 -4.94 0.41 -17.84
N ARG A 9 -5.72 1.46 -17.51
CA ARG A 9 -6.06 1.81 -16.12
C ARG A 9 -6.99 0.78 -15.49
N LEU A 10 -7.89 0.19 -16.30
CA LEU A 10 -8.73 -0.91 -15.86
C LEU A 10 -7.92 -2.16 -15.55
N VAL A 11 -6.92 -2.48 -16.38
CA VAL A 11 -5.99 -3.59 -16.14
C VAL A 11 -5.18 -3.36 -14.86
N ALA A 12 -4.67 -2.15 -14.62
CA ALA A 12 -3.95 -1.85 -13.38
C ALA A 12 -4.84 -1.91 -12.14
N ALA A 13 -6.09 -1.43 -12.22
CA ALA A 13 -7.04 -1.56 -11.13
C ALA A 13 -7.36 -3.03 -10.83
N GLY A 14 -7.57 -3.84 -11.88
CA GLY A 14 -7.79 -5.28 -11.74
C GLY A 14 -6.57 -5.99 -11.15
N ALA A 15 -5.36 -5.68 -11.62
CA ALA A 15 -4.12 -6.22 -11.09
C ALA A 15 -3.91 -5.86 -9.62
N ALA A 16 -4.18 -4.61 -9.22
CA ALA A 16 -4.11 -4.18 -7.83
C ALA A 16 -5.05 -4.99 -6.94
N ILE A 17 -6.31 -5.18 -7.35
CA ILE A 17 -7.29 -5.99 -6.60
C ILE A 17 -6.83 -7.44 -6.48
N VAL A 18 -6.37 -8.04 -7.58
CA VAL A 18 -5.89 -9.44 -7.59
C VAL A 18 -4.68 -9.61 -6.68
N VAL A 19 -3.72 -8.69 -6.74
CA VAL A 19 -2.50 -8.74 -5.91
C VAL A 19 -2.83 -8.54 -4.43
N THR A 20 -3.69 -7.57 -4.10
CA THR A 20 -4.14 -7.37 -2.71
C THR A 20 -4.91 -8.58 -2.19
N ALA A 21 -5.82 -9.14 -2.99
CA ALA A 21 -6.58 -10.33 -2.61
C ALA A 21 -5.67 -11.55 -2.43
N GLY A 22 -4.70 -11.73 -3.32
CA GLY A 22 -3.68 -12.78 -3.24
C GLY A 22 -2.82 -12.65 -1.98
N LEU A 23 -2.36 -11.43 -1.67
CA LEU A 23 -1.61 -11.15 -0.45
C LEU A 23 -2.45 -11.40 0.80
N TYR A 24 -3.71 -10.96 0.81
CA TYR A 24 -4.63 -11.20 1.92
C TYR A 24 -4.84 -12.70 2.14
N PHE A 25 -5.13 -13.46 1.07
CA PHE A 25 -5.28 -14.90 1.16
C PHE A 25 -4.01 -15.59 1.64
N PHE A 26 -2.84 -15.15 1.15
CA PHE A 26 -1.55 -15.66 1.59
C PHE A 26 -1.33 -15.41 3.09
N LEU A 27 -1.53 -14.18 3.58
CA LEU A 27 -1.28 -13.82 4.97
C LEU A 27 -2.25 -14.50 5.96
N TYR A 28 -3.54 -14.58 5.61
CA TYR A 28 -4.57 -15.02 6.56
C TYR A 28 -4.96 -16.49 6.43
N ARG A 29 -4.73 -17.11 5.27
CA ARG A 29 -5.19 -18.49 4.99
C ARG A 29 -4.07 -19.51 4.84
N THR A 30 -2.81 -19.10 4.70
CA THR A 30 -1.70 -20.04 4.50
C THR A 30 -0.84 -20.22 5.76
N PRO A 31 -0.23 -21.40 5.97
CA PRO A 31 0.69 -21.63 7.09
C PRO A 31 1.90 -20.68 7.15
N PRO A 32 2.58 -20.31 6.04
CA PRO A 32 3.65 -19.30 6.10
C PRO A 32 3.12 -17.89 6.46
N GLY A 33 1.89 -17.55 6.11
CA GLY A 33 1.27 -16.29 6.56
C GLY A 33 1.11 -16.21 8.08
N LYS A 34 0.74 -17.34 8.71
CA LYS A 34 0.61 -17.43 10.17
C LYS A 34 1.96 -17.24 10.89
N THR A 35 3.05 -17.77 10.36
CA THR A 35 4.38 -17.59 10.96
C THR A 35 4.88 -16.16 10.81
N ILE A 36 4.61 -15.49 9.69
CA ILE A 36 4.90 -14.07 9.50
C ILE A 36 4.20 -13.23 10.57
N ARG A 37 2.90 -13.45 10.78
CA ARG A 37 2.13 -12.73 11.81
C ARG A 37 2.59 -13.03 13.24
N ALA A 38 2.98 -14.27 13.52
CA ALA A 38 3.51 -14.64 14.84
C ALA A 38 4.83 -13.92 15.14
N VAL A 39 5.75 -13.84 14.16
CA VAL A 39 7.02 -13.12 14.29
C VAL A 39 6.80 -11.60 14.39
N ALA A 40 5.79 -11.06 13.71
CA ALA A 40 5.43 -9.64 13.78
C ALA A 40 4.92 -9.23 15.17
N ASN A 41 4.18 -10.10 15.86
CA ASN A 41 3.69 -9.82 17.20
C ASN A 41 4.80 -9.93 18.27
N ASN A 42 5.56 -11.04 18.26
CA ASN A 42 6.71 -11.18 19.14
C ASN A 42 7.77 -12.13 18.55
N ARG A 43 8.83 -11.54 18.01
CA ARG A 43 9.95 -12.28 17.41
C ARG A 43 10.61 -13.24 18.39
N THR A 44 10.89 -12.80 19.62
CA THR A 44 11.58 -13.61 20.64
C THR A 44 10.74 -14.83 21.02
N ALA A 45 9.43 -14.64 21.22
CA ALA A 45 8.52 -15.74 21.52
C ALA A 45 8.40 -16.72 20.34
N ALA A 46 8.35 -16.22 19.10
CA ALA A 46 8.30 -17.07 17.91
C ALA A 46 9.56 -17.94 17.76
N GLU A 47 10.73 -17.40 18.05
CA GLU A 47 12.01 -18.13 18.03
C GLU A 47 12.05 -19.23 19.10
N LEU A 48 11.51 -18.98 20.30
CA LEU A 48 11.37 -19.99 21.37
C LEU A 48 10.42 -21.14 20.97
N MET A 49 9.45 -20.89 20.10
CA MET A 49 8.54 -21.90 19.55
C MET A 49 9.12 -22.65 18.33
N GLY A 50 10.41 -22.47 18.03
CA GLY A 50 11.10 -23.16 16.94
C GLY A 50 10.85 -22.56 15.54
N ILE A 51 10.28 -21.35 15.44
CA ILE A 51 10.07 -20.68 14.16
C ILE A 51 11.40 -20.03 13.71
N PRO A 52 11.93 -20.38 12.53
CA PRO A 52 13.16 -19.79 12.03
C PRO A 52 12.90 -18.35 11.54
N SER A 53 13.02 -17.37 12.46
CA SER A 53 12.76 -15.95 12.20
C SER A 53 13.54 -15.40 10.99
N ASN A 54 14.78 -15.84 10.79
CA ASN A 54 15.60 -15.40 9.66
C ASN A 54 14.99 -15.79 8.30
N ARG A 55 14.41 -17.00 8.19
CA ARG A 55 13.72 -17.43 6.96
C ARG A 55 12.40 -16.68 6.77
N VAL A 56 11.68 -16.43 7.85
CA VAL A 56 10.43 -15.66 7.82
C VAL A 56 10.70 -14.22 7.37
N LEU A 57 11.76 -13.59 7.87
CA LEU A 57 12.17 -12.25 7.48
C LEU A 57 12.57 -12.19 6.00
N ALA A 58 13.36 -13.17 5.52
CA ALA A 58 13.73 -13.26 4.11
C ALA A 58 12.51 -13.43 3.20
N LEU A 59 11.53 -14.25 3.60
CA LEU A 59 10.27 -14.42 2.88
C LEU A 59 9.45 -13.13 2.86
N SER A 60 9.29 -12.45 4.00
CA SER A 60 8.57 -11.17 4.07
C SER A 60 9.23 -10.10 3.21
N PHE A 61 10.57 -10.03 3.21
CA PHE A 61 11.32 -9.11 2.37
C PHE A 61 11.13 -9.43 0.88
N GLY A 62 11.22 -10.71 0.50
CA GLY A 62 10.98 -11.15 -0.88
C GLY A 62 9.56 -10.86 -1.37
N LEU A 63 8.55 -11.00 -0.50
CA LEU A 63 7.17 -10.61 -0.82
C LEU A 63 7.05 -9.10 -0.99
N GLY A 64 7.69 -8.30 -0.13
CA GLY A 64 7.71 -6.85 -0.23
C GLY A 64 8.33 -6.35 -1.54
N THR A 65 9.50 -6.88 -1.93
CA THR A 65 10.18 -6.49 -3.16
C THR A 65 9.42 -6.92 -4.42
N MET A 66 8.80 -8.10 -4.40
CA MET A 66 7.91 -8.56 -5.47
C MET A 66 6.72 -7.59 -5.65
N LEU A 67 6.03 -7.24 -4.56
CA LEU A 67 4.89 -6.31 -4.60
C LEU A 67 5.31 -4.92 -5.09
N ALA A 68 6.46 -4.41 -4.62
CA ALA A 68 7.01 -3.13 -5.05
C ALA A 68 7.34 -3.14 -6.56
N THR A 69 7.89 -4.23 -7.08
CA THR A 69 8.21 -4.39 -8.50
C THR A 69 6.94 -4.42 -9.35
N VAL A 70 5.90 -5.13 -8.91
CA VAL A 70 4.61 -5.16 -9.60
C VAL A 70 3.96 -3.77 -9.61
N ALA A 71 3.96 -3.07 -8.47
CA ALA A 71 3.41 -1.72 -8.36
C ALA A 71 4.16 -0.72 -9.27
N GLY A 72 5.50 -0.74 -9.23
CA GLY A 72 6.34 0.11 -10.07
C GLY A 72 6.15 -0.16 -11.57
N GLY A 73 6.09 -1.44 -11.96
CA GLY A 73 5.85 -1.84 -13.35
C GLY A 73 4.49 -1.38 -13.88
N LEU A 74 3.45 -1.41 -13.03
CA LEU A 74 2.14 -0.87 -13.38
C LEU A 74 2.18 0.66 -13.54
N ILE A 75 2.81 1.38 -12.62
CA ILE A 75 2.90 2.85 -12.67
C ILE A 75 3.67 3.32 -13.93
N ALA A 76 4.76 2.63 -14.28
CA ALA A 76 5.59 2.91 -15.45
C ALA A 76 4.83 2.89 -16.79
N THR A 77 3.68 2.19 -16.82
CA THR A 77 2.82 2.11 -18.01
C THR A 77 1.95 3.35 -18.21
N PHE A 78 1.73 4.16 -17.16
CA PHE A 78 0.85 5.34 -17.22
C PHE A 78 1.58 6.67 -17.17
N PHE A 79 2.65 6.73 -16.38
CA PHE A 79 3.33 7.97 -16.09
C PHE A 79 4.78 7.90 -16.59
N PRO A 80 5.22 8.89 -17.38
CA PRO A 80 6.64 9.03 -17.67
C PRO A 80 7.36 9.32 -16.36
N PHE A 81 8.35 8.49 -16.02
CA PHE A 81 9.15 8.66 -14.82
C PHE A 81 10.55 9.15 -15.19
N THR A 82 11.10 9.96 -14.28
CA THR A 82 12.49 10.42 -14.35
C THR A 82 13.27 9.78 -13.19
N ILE A 83 14.59 9.87 -13.21
CA ILE A 83 15.45 9.35 -12.15
C ILE A 83 15.10 9.98 -10.79
N LEU A 84 14.64 11.24 -10.75
CA LEU A 84 14.27 11.95 -9.53
C LEU A 84 12.82 11.67 -9.06
N SER A 85 12.00 11.00 -9.86
CA SER A 85 10.57 10.82 -9.55
C SER A 85 10.31 9.84 -8.40
N GLY A 86 11.31 9.05 -8.00
CA GLY A 86 11.17 8.01 -6.97
C GLY A 86 10.70 8.55 -5.61
N GLY A 87 11.26 9.68 -5.17
CA GLY A 87 10.94 10.23 -3.85
C GLY A 87 9.47 10.64 -3.68
N THR A 88 8.83 11.15 -4.74
CA THR A 88 7.41 11.51 -4.70
C THR A 88 6.52 10.27 -4.57
N TYR A 89 6.85 9.18 -5.27
CA TYR A 89 6.11 7.92 -5.18
C TYR A 89 6.33 7.20 -3.85
N GLU A 90 7.54 7.24 -3.31
CA GLU A 90 7.85 6.70 -1.97
C GLU A 90 7.00 7.39 -0.90
N LEU A 91 6.99 8.72 -0.92
CA LEU A 91 6.27 9.51 0.07
C LEU A 91 4.75 9.32 -0.04
N LYS A 92 4.20 9.25 -1.27
CA LYS A 92 2.79 8.90 -1.49
C LYS A 92 2.46 7.48 -1.00
N SER A 93 3.31 6.50 -1.28
CA SER A 93 3.11 5.12 -0.84
C SER A 93 3.13 4.99 0.67
N PHE A 94 4.01 5.75 1.34
CA PHE A 94 4.06 5.85 2.79
C PHE A 94 2.75 6.42 3.35
N VAL A 95 2.27 7.54 2.78
CA VAL A 95 0.99 8.15 3.18
C VAL A 95 -0.18 7.18 3.00
N ILE A 96 -0.26 6.48 1.87
CA ILE A 96 -1.28 5.46 1.59
C ILE A 96 -1.25 4.33 2.63
N SER A 97 -0.05 3.82 2.93
CA SER A 97 0.15 2.71 3.86
C SER A 97 -0.28 3.07 5.29
N VAL A 98 0.10 4.26 5.75
CA VAL A 98 -0.27 4.73 7.08
C VAL A 98 -1.76 5.07 7.17
N LEU A 99 -2.32 5.70 6.13
CA LEU A 99 -3.75 6.00 6.05
C LEU A 99 -4.59 4.72 6.10
N GLY A 100 -4.14 3.67 5.42
CA GLY A 100 -4.74 2.33 5.47
C GLY A 100 -4.54 1.56 6.78
N GLY A 101 -3.46 1.85 7.51
CA GLY A 101 -3.04 1.15 8.72
C GLY A 101 -1.91 0.15 8.42
N LEU A 102 -0.79 0.30 9.16
CA LEU A 102 0.40 -0.53 9.01
C LEU A 102 0.07 -2.00 9.31
N GLY A 103 0.25 -2.88 8.30
CA GLY A 103 0.02 -4.32 8.44
C GLY A 103 -1.33 -4.83 7.94
N ASN A 104 -2.26 -3.95 7.52
CA ASN A 104 -3.53 -4.36 6.93
C ASN A 104 -3.55 -4.12 5.40
N PRO A 105 -3.43 -5.17 4.57
CA PRO A 105 -3.39 -5.01 3.11
C PRO A 105 -4.71 -4.48 2.53
N LEU A 106 -5.86 -4.78 3.14
CA LEU A 106 -7.15 -4.23 2.71
C LEU A 106 -7.28 -2.75 3.07
N GLY A 107 -6.75 -2.37 4.24
CA GLY A 107 -6.66 -0.98 4.66
C GLY A 107 -5.83 -0.15 3.68
N ALA A 108 -4.66 -0.65 3.28
CA ALA A 108 -3.80 0.01 2.29
C ALA A 108 -4.48 0.20 0.93
N LEU A 109 -5.25 -0.80 0.47
CA LEU A 109 -6.03 -0.69 -0.79
C LEU A 109 -7.10 0.41 -0.70
N LEU A 110 -7.85 0.46 0.40
CA LEU A 110 -8.85 1.51 0.61
C LEU A 110 -8.19 2.89 0.74
N GLY A 111 -7.05 2.98 1.42
CA GLY A 111 -6.31 4.23 1.53
C GLY A 111 -5.79 4.72 0.18
N GLY A 112 -5.34 3.80 -0.68
CA GLY A 112 -4.93 4.10 -2.05
C GLY A 112 -6.08 4.55 -2.93
N LEU A 113 -7.26 3.96 -2.77
CA LEU A 113 -8.49 4.39 -3.46
C LEU A 113 -8.92 5.80 -3.06
N VAL A 114 -8.86 6.12 -1.75
CA VAL A 114 -9.19 7.46 -1.24
C VAL A 114 -8.22 8.49 -1.80
N LEU A 115 -6.92 8.24 -1.68
CA LEU A 115 -5.89 9.18 -2.18
C LEU A 115 -5.91 9.31 -3.70
N GLY A 116 -6.03 8.20 -4.44
CA GLY A 116 -6.14 8.23 -5.89
C GLY A 116 -7.41 8.93 -6.37
N GLY A 117 -8.52 8.81 -5.63
CA GLY A 117 -9.73 9.60 -5.87
C GLY A 117 -9.47 11.09 -5.68
N LEU A 118 -8.86 11.49 -4.57
CA LEU A 118 -8.51 12.88 -4.29
C LEU A 118 -7.57 13.45 -5.36
N GLU A 119 -6.55 12.70 -5.77
CA GLU A 119 -5.63 13.10 -6.85
C GLU A 119 -6.36 13.30 -8.19
N GLY A 120 -7.45 12.56 -8.43
CA GLY A 120 -8.32 12.76 -9.60
C GLY A 120 -9.26 13.95 -9.50
N PHE A 121 -9.78 14.26 -8.31
CA PHE A 121 -10.77 15.34 -8.10
C PHE A 121 -10.13 16.72 -7.86
N ILE A 122 -9.00 16.80 -7.16
CA ILE A 122 -8.36 18.08 -6.81
C ILE A 122 -8.01 18.92 -8.05
N PRO A 123 -7.42 18.37 -9.14
CA PRO A 123 -7.06 19.13 -10.33
C PRO A 123 -8.26 19.73 -11.07
N VAL A 124 -9.48 19.26 -10.81
CA VAL A 124 -10.72 19.78 -11.41
C VAL A 124 -11.09 21.14 -10.82
N PHE A 125 -10.76 21.37 -9.53
CA PHE A 125 -11.15 22.57 -8.79
C PHE A 125 -9.96 23.47 -8.43
N LEU A 126 -8.75 22.93 -8.32
CA LEU A 126 -7.53 23.63 -7.90
C LEU A 126 -6.34 23.35 -8.82
N PRO A 127 -5.30 24.22 -8.82
CA PRO A 127 -4.05 23.95 -9.52
C PRO A 127 -3.37 22.67 -8.99
N VAL A 128 -2.77 21.89 -9.89
CA VAL A 128 -2.12 20.59 -9.61
C VAL A 128 -1.05 20.68 -8.51
N THR A 129 -0.42 21.85 -8.36
CA THR A 129 0.59 22.11 -7.31
C THR A 129 0.06 21.95 -5.89
N TRP A 130 -1.25 22.05 -5.68
CA TRP A 130 -1.89 21.88 -4.37
C TRP A 130 -2.16 20.42 -4.01
N VAL A 131 -2.09 19.49 -4.96
CA VAL A 131 -2.38 18.06 -4.73
C VAL A 131 -1.48 17.49 -3.62
N PRO A 132 -0.14 17.62 -3.65
CA PRO A 132 0.71 17.05 -2.61
C PRO A 132 0.42 17.69 -1.24
N VAL A 133 0.18 19.01 -1.21
CA VAL A 133 -0.10 19.73 0.04
C VAL A 133 -1.37 19.20 0.71
N ILE A 134 -2.41 18.93 -0.07
CA ILE A 134 -3.68 18.38 0.43
C ILE A 134 -3.52 16.91 0.86
N GLU A 135 -2.78 16.10 0.09
CA GLU A 135 -2.48 14.71 0.45
C GLU A 135 -1.73 14.62 1.78
N PHE A 136 -0.69 15.44 1.96
CA PHE A 136 0.06 15.50 3.23
C PHE A 136 -0.75 16.12 4.36
N GLY A 137 -1.54 17.15 4.07
CA GLY A 137 -2.45 17.74 5.05
C GLY A 137 -3.45 16.72 5.59
N LEU A 138 -4.04 15.92 4.69
CA LEU A 138 -4.96 14.85 5.06
C LEU A 138 -4.26 13.75 5.88
N PHE A 139 -3.04 13.37 5.48
CA PHE A 139 -2.22 12.44 6.24
C PHE A 139 -1.98 12.91 7.68
N VAL A 140 -1.54 14.15 7.86
CA VAL A 140 -1.32 14.74 9.20
C VAL A 140 -2.62 14.81 10.00
N LEU A 141 -3.71 15.24 9.36
CA LEU A 141 -5.04 15.30 9.97
C LEU A 141 -5.48 13.93 10.49
N ILE A 142 -5.30 12.88 9.69
CA ILE A 142 -5.68 11.53 10.05
C ILE A 142 -4.81 10.99 11.19
N LEU A 143 -3.51 11.26 11.20
CA LEU A 143 -2.67 10.90 12.35
C LEU A 143 -3.11 11.58 13.64
N LEU A 144 -3.59 12.84 13.56
CA LEU A 144 -4.11 13.57 14.71
C LEU A 144 -5.39 12.95 15.27
N VAL A 145 -6.28 12.48 14.38
CA VAL A 145 -7.60 11.95 14.76
C VAL A 145 -7.56 10.46 15.08
N ARG A 146 -6.77 9.68 14.34
CA ARG A 146 -6.58 8.22 14.49
C ARG A 146 -5.15 7.81 14.12
N PRO A 147 -4.22 7.79 15.08
CA PRO A 147 -2.81 7.47 14.83
C PRO A 147 -2.57 6.04 14.32
N SER A 148 -3.55 5.14 14.48
CA SER A 148 -3.49 3.76 13.99
C SER A 148 -3.94 3.60 12.52
N GLY A 149 -4.40 4.66 11.85
CA GLY A 149 -4.97 4.62 10.50
C GLY A 149 -6.48 4.30 10.47
N LEU A 150 -7.11 4.26 9.28
CA LEU A 150 -8.56 4.07 9.12
C LEU A 150 -9.06 2.74 9.71
N PHE A 151 -8.25 1.68 9.61
CA PHE A 151 -8.58 0.31 10.03
C PHE A 151 -7.69 -0.23 11.15
N GLY A 152 -6.86 0.60 11.78
CA GLY A 152 -5.97 0.18 12.86
C GLY A 152 -6.72 0.02 14.17
N GLY A 153 -6.80 -1.21 14.67
CA GLY A 153 -7.31 -1.49 16.01
C GLY A 153 -8.00 -2.85 16.19
N ARG A 154 -7.52 -3.92 15.55
CA ARG A 154 -7.94 -5.30 15.87
C ARG A 154 -6.77 -6.28 15.76
N GLU A 155 -5.74 -6.04 16.56
CA GLU A 155 -4.96 -7.12 17.17
C GLU A 155 -4.93 -6.86 18.68
#